data_AF-A0A1C5KJW4-F1
#
_entry.id   AF-A0A1C5KJW4-F1
#
_cell.length_a   1.000
_cell.length_b   1.000
_cell.length_c   1.000
_cell.angle_alpha   90.00
_cell.angle_beta   90.00
_cell.angle_gamma   90.00
#
_symmetry.space_group_name_H-M   'P 1'
#
loop_
_entity.id
_entity.type
_entity.pdbx_description
1 polymer ?
#
loop_
_entity_poly.entity_id
_entity_poly.type
_entity_poly.pdbx_seq_one_letter_code
_entity_poly.pdbx_strand_id
1 'polypeptide(L)'
;MKDWILAIFIIALAFILLSTLDSDPSMQVSVKTTEGTTYQDFGVDMLQKLDGGLYYDQTTGIVYFWNGVFSIANNSTTPTPYYSENGKLYRYDPVSNTMEEVK
;
A
#
# COMPACT_ATOMS: atom_id res chain seq x y z
N MET A 1 -31.74 10.44 -35.70
CA MET A 1 -31.20 9.49 -34.71
C MET A 1 -32.00 9.66 -33.44
N LYS A 2 -32.51 8.57 -32.86
CA LYS A 2 -33.60 8.59 -31.90
C LYS A 2 -33.03 8.79 -30.49
N ASP A 3 -33.53 9.76 -29.73
CA ASP A 3 -32.93 10.32 -28.50
C ASP A 3 -32.53 9.27 -27.44
N TRP A 4 -33.17 8.10 -27.44
CA TRP A 4 -32.82 6.98 -26.57
C TRP A 4 -31.44 6.37 -26.84
N ILE A 5 -30.92 6.44 -28.08
CA ILE A 5 -29.57 5.95 -28.40
C ILE A 5 -28.51 6.83 -27.74
N LEU A 6 -28.73 8.15 -27.74
CA LEU A 6 -27.85 9.11 -27.10
C LEU A 6 -27.84 8.93 -25.57
N ALA A 7 -29.02 8.68 -24.98
CA ALA A 7 -29.14 8.43 -23.54
C ALA A 7 -28.38 7.17 -23.10
N ILE A 8 -28.47 6.08 -23.85
CA ILE A 8 -27.71 4.83 -23.56
C ILE A 8 -26.21 5.10 -23.60
N PHE A 9 -25.74 5.88 -24.57
CA PHE A 9 -24.32 6.19 -24.72
C PHE A 9 -23.78 7.01 -23.53
N ILE A 10 -24.54 7.98 -23.05
CA ILE A 10 -24.18 8.81 -21.90
C ILE A 10 -24.12 7.96 -20.62
N ILE A 11 -25.08 7.06 -20.41
CA ILE A 11 -25.10 6.17 -19.24
C ILE A 11 -23.90 5.22 -19.26
N ALA A 12 -23.59 4.62 -20.41
CA ALA A 12 -22.41 3.76 -20.55
C ALA A 12 -21.11 4.51 -20.25
N LEU A 13 -20.98 5.75 -20.74
CA LEU A 13 -19.81 6.59 -20.48
C LEU A 13 -19.68 6.95 -18.99
N ALA A 14 -20.78 7.27 -18.32
CA ALA A 14 -20.81 7.56 -16.89
C ALA A 14 -20.40 6.33 -16.05
N PHE A 15 -20.85 5.12 -16.42
CA PHE A 15 -20.43 3.88 -15.77
C PHE A 15 -18.94 3.60 -15.94
N ILE A 16 -18.39 3.83 -17.14
CA ILE A 16 -16.94 3.68 -17.37
C ILE A 16 -16.15 4.66 -16.50
N LEU A 17 -16.57 5.94 -16.44
CA LEU A 17 -15.91 6.95 -15.61
C LEU A 17 -15.99 6.67 -14.11
N LEU A 18 -17.11 6.10 -13.62
CA LEU A 18 -17.21 5.67 -12.22
C LEU A 18 -16.31 4.46 -11.90
N SER A 19 -16.11 3.56 -12.87
CA SER A 19 -15.28 2.36 -12.66
C SER A 19 -13.78 2.63 -12.56
N THR A 20 -13.33 3.82 -12.95
CA THR A 20 -11.92 4.25 -12.85
C THR A 20 -11.64 5.14 -11.66
N LEU A 21 -12.62 5.34 -10.77
CA LEU A 21 -12.44 6.12 -9.55
C LEU A 21 -11.74 5.23 -8.51
N ASP A 22 -10.43 5.05 -8.69
CA ASP A 22 -9.60 4.33 -7.74
C ASP A 22 -9.26 5.22 -6.55
N SER A 23 -9.21 4.63 -5.36
CA SER A 23 -8.78 5.36 -4.16
C SER A 23 -7.27 5.28 -4.13
N ASP A 24 -6.56 6.40 -4.14
CA ASP A 24 -5.09 6.37 -4.00
C ASP A 24 -4.73 5.69 -2.67
N PRO A 25 -4.14 4.49 -2.70
CA PRO A 25 -3.83 3.75 -1.49
C PRO A 25 -2.47 4.19 -0.92
N SER A 26 -1.83 5.17 -1.56
CA SER A 26 -0.62 5.84 -1.13
C SER A 26 -0.92 7.27 -0.67
N MET A 27 -0.07 7.78 0.22
CA MET A 27 -0.11 9.14 0.72
C MET A 27 1.31 9.66 0.84
N GLN A 28 1.55 10.82 0.24
CA GLN A 28 2.81 11.52 0.40
C GLN A 28 2.84 12.30 1.73
N VAL A 29 3.87 12.09 2.53
CA VAL A 29 4.04 12.69 3.85
C VAL A 29 5.40 13.37 3.96
N SER A 30 5.44 14.52 4.63
CA SER A 30 6.71 15.19 4.95
C SER A 30 7.40 14.49 6.12
N VAL A 31 8.64 14.06 5.88
CA VAL A 31 9.49 13.37 6.85
C VAL A 31 10.64 14.28 7.23
N LYS A 32 10.79 14.53 8.53
CA LYS A 32 11.91 15.30 9.07
C LYS A 32 13.12 14.39 9.26
N THR A 33 14.21 14.72 8.60
CA THR A 33 15.50 14.03 8.67
C THR A 33 16.56 14.96 9.25
N THR A 34 17.76 14.43 9.48
CA THR A 34 18.93 15.23 9.92
C THR A 34 19.34 16.27 8.87
N GLU A 35 19.08 16.02 7.59
CA GLU A 35 19.47 16.89 6.47
C GLU A 35 18.38 17.89 6.08
N GLY A 36 17.18 17.79 6.68
CA GLY A 36 16.03 18.66 6.40
C GLY A 36 14.72 17.90 6.27
N THR A 37 13.74 18.52 5.63
CA THR A 37 12.44 17.90 5.34
C THR A 37 12.45 17.30 3.94
N THR A 38 12.13 16.02 3.82
CA THR A 38 11.88 15.35 2.54
C THR A 38 10.42 14.90 2.47
N TYR A 39 9.93 14.59 1.27
CA TYR A 39 8.61 13.99 1.07
C TYR A 39 8.80 12.53 0.68
N GLN A 40 8.03 11.64 1.29
CA GLN A 40 8.07 10.21 1.01
C GLN A 40 6.65 9.69 0.85
N ASP A 41 6.50 8.70 -0.03
CA ASP A 41 5.24 8.00 -0.22
C ASP A 41 5.13 6.88 0.83
N PHE A 42 3.94 6.76 1.40
CA PHE A 42 3.58 5.75 2.39
C PHE A 42 2.24 5.12 2.02
N GLY A 43 1.99 3.90 2.48
CA GLY A 43 0.71 3.24 2.29
C GLY A 43 0.87 1.90 1.62
N VAL A 44 -0.24 1.36 1.11
CA VAL A 44 -0.30 -0.03 0.68
C VAL A 44 0.51 -0.27 -0.59
N ASP A 45 0.62 0.72 -1.47
CA ASP A 45 1.43 0.61 -2.70
C ASP A 45 2.93 0.50 -2.42
N MET A 46 3.38 0.94 -1.24
CA MET A 46 4.77 0.78 -0.81
C MET A 46 5.04 -0.60 -0.21
N LEU A 47 4.03 -1.45 -0.02
CA LEU A 47 4.20 -2.78 0.56
C LEU A 47 4.59 -3.80 -0.51
N GLN A 48 5.80 -4.34 -0.38
CA GLN A 48 6.27 -5.43 -1.21
C GLN A 48 6.13 -6.76 -0.46
N LYS A 49 5.45 -7.71 -1.11
CA LYS A 49 5.29 -9.06 -0.57
C LYS A 49 6.63 -9.79 -0.52
N LEU A 50 6.88 -10.44 0.62
CA LEU A 50 7.93 -11.45 0.82
C LEU A 50 7.28 -12.85 0.72
N ASP A 51 7.47 -13.69 1.73
CA ASP A 51 6.83 -15.01 1.86
C ASP A 51 6.09 -15.12 3.21
N GLY A 52 5.25 -16.14 3.37
CA GLY A 52 4.59 -16.44 4.65
C GLY A 52 3.58 -15.39 5.13
N GLY A 53 3.09 -14.53 4.23
CA GLY A 53 2.21 -13.41 4.58
C GLY A 53 2.96 -12.19 5.14
N LEU A 54 4.29 -12.14 4.99
CA LEU A 54 5.09 -10.99 5.33
C LEU A 54 5.21 -10.02 4.14
N TYR A 55 5.26 -8.74 4.48
CA TYR A 55 5.44 -7.63 3.56
C TYR A 55 6.45 -6.69 4.18
N TYR A 56 7.30 -6.05 3.39
CA TYR A 56 8.09 -4.92 3.87
C TYR A 56 7.64 -3.64 3.17
N ASP A 57 7.66 -2.54 3.91
CA ASP A 57 7.45 -1.20 3.37
C ASP A 57 8.74 -0.75 2.66
N GLN A 58 8.66 -0.44 1.37
CA GLN A 58 9.81 -0.08 0.54
C GLN A 58 10.47 1.25 0.97
N THR A 59 9.72 2.12 1.64
CA THR A 59 10.20 3.44 2.10
C THR A 59 11.06 3.30 3.36
N THR A 60 10.67 2.43 4.29
CA THR A 60 11.28 2.31 5.63
C THR A 60 12.03 1.00 5.85
N GLY A 61 11.75 -0.01 5.03
CA GLY A 61 12.20 -1.39 5.19
C GLY A 61 11.49 -2.15 6.31
N ILE A 62 10.57 -1.53 7.06
CA ILE A 62 9.91 -2.19 8.20
C ILE A 62 9.04 -3.34 7.71
N VAL A 63 9.13 -4.46 8.42
CA VAL A 63 8.39 -5.69 8.09
C VAL A 63 7.06 -5.72 8.83
N TYR A 64 6.02 -6.11 8.11
CA TYR A 64 4.66 -6.28 8.60
C TYR A 64 4.16 -7.68 8.28
N PHE A 65 3.36 -8.23 9.18
CA PHE A 65 2.53 -9.41 8.94
C PHE A 65 1.15 -8.97 8.49
N TRP A 66 0.73 -9.45 7.32
CA TRP A 66 -0.61 -9.23 6.80
C TRP A 66 -1.51 -10.39 7.20
N ASN A 67 -2.38 -10.15 8.17
CA ASN A 67 -3.30 -11.13 8.76
C ASN A 67 -4.62 -11.31 7.97
N GLY A 68 -4.63 -10.93 6.69
CA GLY A 68 -5.83 -10.86 5.85
C GLY A 68 -5.64 -11.35 4.41
N VAL A 69 -6.71 -11.30 3.62
CA VAL A 69 -6.68 -11.61 2.19
C VAL A 69 -6.57 -10.30 1.40
N PHE A 70 -5.49 -10.13 0.65
CA PHE A 70 -5.34 -9.00 -0.26
C PHE A 70 -6.25 -9.19 -1.48
N SER A 71 -7.52 -8.80 -1.35
CA SER A 71 -8.50 -8.83 -2.43
C SER A 71 -9.33 -7.55 -2.41
N ILE A 72 -9.81 -7.14 -3.59
CA ILE A 72 -10.72 -5.99 -3.78
C ILE A 72 -11.94 -6.04 -2.83
N ALA A 73 -12.32 -7.21 -2.33
CA ALA A 73 -13.46 -7.40 -1.44
C ALA A 73 -13.15 -7.35 0.07
N ASN A 74 -11.87 -7.40 0.49
CA ASN A 74 -11.47 -7.58 1.90
C ASN A 74 -10.31 -6.65 2.32
N ASN A 75 -10.42 -5.38 2.01
CA ASN A 75 -9.46 -4.31 2.31
C ASN A 75 -9.49 -3.82 3.77
N SER A 76 -10.28 -4.41 4.67
CA SER A 76 -10.40 -3.99 6.08
C SER A 76 -9.45 -4.71 7.05
N THR A 77 -8.30 -5.20 6.59
CA THR A 77 -7.29 -5.81 7.47
C THR A 77 -6.07 -4.91 7.60
N THR A 78 -5.80 -4.44 8.83
CA THR A 78 -4.65 -3.59 9.11
C THR A 78 -3.38 -4.44 9.25
N PRO A 79 -2.30 -4.17 8.49
CA PRO A 79 -1.03 -4.85 8.67
C PRO A 79 -0.51 -4.65 10.10
N THR A 80 -0.01 -5.71 10.71
CA THR A 80 0.58 -5.66 12.05
C THR A 80 2.10 -5.62 11.92
N PRO A 81 2.82 -4.66 12.54
CA PRO A 81 4.27 -4.66 12.49
C PRO A 81 4.85 -5.98 13.05
N TYR A 82 5.87 -6.52 12.40
CA TYR A 82 6.48 -7.77 12.79
C TYR A 82 7.64 -7.51 13.76
N TYR A 83 7.46 -7.92 15.01
CA TYR A 83 8.40 -7.68 16.10
C TYR A 83 9.31 -8.89 16.34
N SER A 84 10.55 -8.60 16.69
CA SER A 84 11.52 -9.52 17.27
C SER A 84 11.12 -9.95 18.68
N GLU A 85 11.79 -10.97 19.20
CA GLU A 85 11.64 -11.45 20.58
C GLU A 85 11.95 -10.36 21.63
N ASN A 86 12.75 -9.35 21.27
CA ASN A 86 13.07 -8.21 22.12
C ASN A 86 12.02 -7.09 22.05
N GLY A 87 10.93 -7.28 21.31
CA GLY A 87 9.87 -6.28 21.13
C GLY A 87 10.22 -5.13 20.18
N LYS A 88 11.31 -5.27 19.40
CA LYS A 88 11.72 -4.29 18.40
C LYS A 88 11.28 -4.71 17.00
N LEU A 89 11.12 -3.75 16.10
CA LEU A 89 10.72 -4.02 14.71
C LEU A 89 11.83 -4.71 13.93
N TYR A 90 11.45 -5.60 13.00
CA TYR A 90 12.35 -6.05 11.95
C TYR A 90 12.40 -5.06 10.78
N ARG A 91 13.59 -4.87 10.22
CA ARG A 91 13.83 -4.17 8.96
C ARG A 91 14.42 -5.15 7.95
N TYR A 92 13.84 -5.22 6.76
CA TYR A 92 14.31 -6.04 5.66
C TYR A 92 15.20 -5.22 4.72
N ASP A 93 16.35 -5.80 4.35
CA ASP A 93 17.22 -5.27 3.31
C ASP A 93 17.08 -6.11 2.03
N PRO A 94 16.47 -5.57 0.95
CA PRO A 94 16.30 -6.28 -0.30
C PRO A 94 17.61 -6.56 -1.05
N VAL A 95 18.70 -5.85 -0.75
CA VAL A 95 20.00 -6.04 -1.41
C VAL A 95 20.69 -7.29 -0.87
N SER A 96 20.71 -7.45 0.46
CA SER A 96 21.30 -8.62 1.12
C SER A 96 20.32 -9.79 1.32
N ASN A 97 19.02 -9.56 1.12
CA ASN A 97 17.95 -10.52 1.42
C ASN A 97 18.01 -11.00 2.89
N THR A 98 18.21 -10.06 3.81
CA THR A 98 18.26 -10.32 5.25
C THR A 98 17.32 -9.41 6.03
N MET A 99 16.93 -9.86 7.22
CA MET A 99 16.21 -9.04 8.20
C MET A 99 17.13 -8.75 9.39
N GLU A 100 17.09 -7.52 9.85
CA GLU A 100 17.77 -7.09 11.07
C GLU A 100 16.80 -6.43 12.04
N GLU A 101 17.12 -6.51 13.32
CA GLU A 101 16.39 -5.78 14.35
C GLU A 101 16.74 -4.29 14.27
N VAL A 102 15.73 -3.41 14.25
CA VAL A 102 15.95 -1.96 14.33
C VAL A 102 16.58 -1.64 15.68
N LYS A 103 17.71 -0.91 15.65
CA LYS A 103 18.51 -0.62 16.85
C LYS A 103 17.80 0.31 17.83
#